data_AF-A0A180G1X8-F1
#
_entry.id   AF-A0A180G1X8-F1
#
_cell.length_a   1.000
_cell.length_b   1.000
_cell.length_c   1.000
_cell.angle_alpha   90.00
_cell.angle_beta   90.00
_cell.angle_gamma   90.00
#
_symmetry.space_group_name_H-M   'P 1'
#
loop_
_entity.id
_entity.type
_entity.pdbx_description
1 polymer ?
#
loop_
_entity_poly.entity_id
_entity_poly.type
_entity_poly.pdbx_seq_one_letter_code
_entity_poly.pdbx_strand_id
1 'polypeptide(L)'
;MANTRNQGPSNNADKTSSAQVNDAYSPDKDHVNVPKFDGSNFPLWERKIKMHLRPRRLESYLDEPMSKEPDKIELQGALRTCSILSEAISNAIFTSVINDDNEKDPHAIWTDIKTIYASDSLLSVFQYNKDMNSYIIEMEESLAEFSSLGLKVPDVLVGCGIIGKITKRRPMLMQALFADLKALAKPKEIIAKLRDIGRHKTATKRKFVEDP
;
A
#
# COMPACT_ATOMS: atom_id res chain seq x y z
N MET A 1 55.19 -62.34 15.53
CA MET A 1 54.21 -61.60 14.71
C MET A 1 53.49 -60.61 15.61
N ALA A 2 53.56 -59.33 15.27
CA ALA A 2 53.26 -58.20 16.14
C ALA A 2 51.75 -57.96 16.29
N ASN A 3 51.31 -57.65 17.51
CA ASN A 3 50.04 -56.99 17.78
C ASN A 3 50.20 -56.11 19.03
N THR A 4 50.51 -54.83 18.83
CA THR A 4 50.47 -53.78 19.86
C THR A 4 49.35 -52.81 19.50
N ARG A 5 48.24 -52.89 20.23
CA ARG A 5 47.13 -51.95 20.17
C ARG A 5 47.38 -50.85 21.20
N ASN A 6 47.91 -49.71 20.77
CA ASN A 6 47.98 -48.51 21.58
C ASN A 6 46.62 -47.80 21.60
N GLN A 7 46.10 -47.55 22.80
CA GLN A 7 45.07 -46.55 23.06
C GLN A 7 45.69 -45.16 22.96
N GLY A 8 45.13 -44.30 22.11
CA GLY A 8 45.36 -42.86 22.12
C GLY A 8 44.10 -42.16 22.63
N PRO A 9 44.22 -41.07 23.42
CA PRO A 9 43.08 -40.37 23.99
C PRO A 9 42.26 -39.63 22.93
N SER A 10 40.95 -39.80 23.00
CA SER A 10 39.95 -39.11 22.19
C SER A 10 39.88 -37.64 22.65
N ASN A 11 40.56 -36.75 21.93
CA ASN A 11 40.36 -35.32 22.08
C ASN A 11 39.01 -34.94 21.46
N ASN A 12 38.00 -34.76 22.32
CA ASN A 12 36.79 -34.03 21.98
C ASN A 12 37.16 -32.58 21.67
N ALA A 13 37.28 -32.26 20.38
CA ALA A 13 37.23 -30.89 19.91
C ALA A 13 35.76 -30.47 19.87
N ASP A 14 35.36 -29.62 20.81
CA ASP A 14 34.15 -28.82 20.77
C ASP A 14 34.03 -28.14 19.40
N LYS A 15 33.22 -28.73 18.51
CA LYS A 15 32.61 -27.99 17.41
C LYS A 15 31.46 -27.20 18.00
N THR A 16 31.77 -26.07 18.61
CA THR A 16 30.81 -24.96 18.69
C THR A 16 30.52 -24.56 17.26
N SER A 17 29.45 -25.14 16.70
CA SER A 17 28.87 -24.75 15.43
C SER A 17 28.45 -23.29 15.56
N SER A 18 29.32 -22.36 15.15
CA SER A 18 28.90 -21.00 14.85
C SER A 18 27.78 -21.12 13.84
N ALA A 19 26.57 -20.76 14.27
CA ALA A 19 25.43 -20.65 13.38
C ALA A 19 25.83 -19.67 12.28
N GLN A 20 26.16 -20.19 11.10
CA GLN A 20 26.33 -19.38 9.92
C GLN A 20 24.99 -18.72 9.66
N VAL A 21 24.90 -17.44 10.02
CA VAL A 21 23.85 -16.54 9.56
C VAL A 21 24.08 -16.38 8.06
N ASN A 22 23.58 -17.35 7.29
CA ASN A 22 23.65 -17.35 5.84
C ASN A 22 22.64 -16.33 5.30
N ASP A 23 22.98 -15.05 5.41
CA ASP A 23 22.19 -13.88 4.95
C ASP A 23 22.53 -13.46 3.51
N ALA A 24 23.28 -14.28 2.77
CA ALA A 24 23.50 -14.06 1.35
C ALA A 24 22.20 -14.21 0.54
N TYR A 25 22.08 -13.40 -0.53
CA TYR A 25 21.00 -13.50 -1.51
C TYR A 25 20.88 -14.95 -2.00
N SER A 26 19.66 -15.49 -1.97
CA SER A 26 19.40 -16.86 -2.38
C SER A 26 18.19 -16.86 -3.31
N PRO A 27 18.35 -17.16 -4.61
CA PRO A 27 17.25 -17.13 -5.58
C PRO A 27 16.03 -17.94 -5.13
N ASP A 28 16.25 -19.08 -4.48
CA ASP A 28 15.17 -19.95 -3.99
C ASP A 28 14.44 -19.36 -2.77
N LYS A 29 15.16 -18.63 -1.90
CA LYS A 29 14.58 -18.01 -0.70
C LYS A 29 14.01 -16.63 -0.99
N ASP A 30 14.49 -15.95 -2.03
CA ASP A 30 14.15 -14.58 -2.38
C ASP A 30 13.24 -14.47 -3.59
N HIS A 31 12.83 -15.62 -4.14
CA HIS A 31 11.84 -15.65 -5.20
C HIS A 31 10.56 -14.94 -4.78
N VAL A 32 10.22 -13.90 -5.53
CA VAL A 32 9.07 -13.03 -5.26
C VAL A 32 7.78 -13.73 -5.69
N ASN A 33 7.09 -14.34 -4.72
CA ASN A 33 5.75 -14.90 -4.90
C ASN A 33 4.65 -13.92 -4.46
N VAL A 34 4.69 -12.70 -5.00
CA VAL A 34 3.61 -11.71 -4.85
C VAL A 34 3.13 -11.29 -6.24
N PRO A 35 1.85 -10.90 -6.42
CA PRO A 35 1.40 -10.36 -7.69
C PRO A 35 2.26 -9.15 -8.07
N LYS A 36 2.57 -8.99 -9.37
CA LYS A 36 3.21 -7.76 -9.86
C LYS A 36 2.33 -6.55 -9.54
N PHE A 37 2.94 -5.48 -9.05
CA PHE A 37 2.29 -4.19 -8.91
C PHE A 37 2.25 -3.46 -10.25
N ASP A 38 1.06 -3.08 -10.68
CA ASP A 38 0.82 -2.41 -11.97
C ASP A 38 0.15 -1.03 -11.82
N GLY A 39 0.07 -0.52 -10.60
CA GLY A 39 -0.63 0.74 -10.27
C GLY A 39 -2.09 0.56 -9.88
N SER A 40 -2.75 -0.54 -10.25
CA SER A 40 -4.20 -0.74 -10.01
C SER A 40 -4.53 -1.52 -8.73
N ASN A 41 -3.57 -2.32 -8.24
CA ASN A 41 -3.76 -3.30 -7.17
C ASN A 41 -3.03 -2.93 -5.86
N PHE A 42 -2.73 -1.65 -5.64
CA PHE A 42 -1.86 -1.17 -4.55
C PHE A 42 -2.20 -1.73 -3.15
N PRO A 43 -3.45 -1.71 -2.63
CA PRO A 43 -3.73 -2.14 -1.25
C PRO A 43 -3.53 -3.63 -1.03
N LEU A 44 -3.81 -4.44 -2.05
CA LEU A 44 -3.58 -5.88 -2.00
C LEU A 44 -2.09 -6.18 -2.12
N TRP A 45 -1.41 -5.51 -3.05
CA TRP A 45 0.02 -5.65 -3.26
C TRP A 45 0.82 -5.26 -2.01
N GLU A 46 0.51 -4.11 -1.41
CA GLU A 46 1.20 -3.59 -0.22
C GLU A 46 1.17 -4.60 0.95
N ARG A 47 0.00 -5.21 1.19
CA ARG A 47 -0.15 -6.25 2.22
C ARG A 47 0.69 -7.48 1.89
N LYS A 48 0.64 -7.95 0.63
CA LYS A 48 1.38 -9.15 0.20
C LYS A 48 2.89 -8.98 0.22
N ILE A 49 3.41 -7.83 -0.19
CA ILE A 49 4.85 -7.57 -0.19
C ILE A 49 5.39 -7.47 1.25
N LYS A 50 4.68 -6.78 2.16
CA LYS A 50 5.03 -6.77 3.59
C LYS A 50 5.00 -8.16 4.21
N MET A 51 3.96 -8.96 3.92
CA MET A 51 3.89 -10.36 4.35
C MET A 51 5.06 -11.21 3.81
N HIS A 52 5.55 -10.91 2.60
CA HIS A 52 6.69 -11.60 2.02
C HIS A 52 8.02 -11.22 2.69
N LEU A 53 8.19 -9.95 3.09
CA LEU A 53 9.43 -9.45 3.71
C LEU A 53 9.58 -9.83 5.19
N ARG A 54 8.47 -9.94 5.94
CA ARG A 54 8.44 -10.30 7.37
C ARG A 54 9.26 -11.53 7.76
N PRO A 55 9.02 -12.73 7.19
CA PRO A 55 9.78 -13.93 7.56
C PRO A 55 11.27 -13.83 7.20
N ARG A 56 11.64 -12.88 6.32
CA ARG A 56 13.01 -12.61 5.88
C ARG A 56 13.70 -11.52 6.70
N ARG A 57 13.00 -10.90 7.66
CA ARG A 57 13.48 -9.75 8.47
C ARG A 57 13.89 -8.55 7.61
N LEU A 58 13.15 -8.31 6.52
CA LEU A 58 13.43 -7.22 5.58
C LEU A 58 12.39 -6.09 5.64
N GLU A 59 11.29 -6.25 6.38
CA GLU A 59 10.21 -5.25 6.43
C GLU A 59 10.69 -3.90 6.98
N SER A 60 11.61 -3.88 7.94
CA SER A 60 12.13 -2.65 8.56
C SER A 60 12.76 -1.69 7.55
N TYR A 61 13.38 -2.21 6.48
CA TYR A 61 13.97 -1.39 5.42
C TYR A 61 12.93 -0.62 4.58
N LEU A 62 11.63 -0.94 4.72
CA LEU A 62 10.55 -0.15 4.12
C LEU A 62 10.10 1.01 5.03
N ASP A 63 10.24 0.84 6.34
CA ASP A 63 9.66 1.74 7.34
C ASP A 63 10.67 2.76 7.87
N GLU A 64 11.95 2.41 7.85
CA GLU A 64 13.04 3.25 8.36
C GLU A 64 14.11 3.49 7.29
N PRO A 65 14.61 4.73 7.15
CA PRO A 65 15.74 5.01 6.28
C PRO A 65 17.01 4.33 6.82
N MET A 66 17.93 3.98 5.92
CA MET A 66 19.23 3.44 6.31
C MET A 66 20.01 4.42 7.19
N SER A 67 20.87 3.86 8.03
CA SER A 67 21.89 4.59 8.76
C SER A 67 22.79 5.38 7.81
N LYS A 68 23.33 6.52 8.28
CA LYS A 68 24.28 7.32 7.48
C LYS A 68 25.55 6.56 7.11
N GLU A 69 25.95 5.62 7.95
CA GLU A 69 27.11 4.75 7.76
C GLU A 69 26.67 3.30 8.00
N PRO A 70 26.03 2.65 7.01
CA PRO A 70 25.49 1.32 7.18
C PRO A 70 26.61 0.29 7.26
N ASP A 71 26.45 -0.70 8.13
CA ASP A 71 27.34 -1.85 8.15
C ASP A 71 27.05 -2.79 6.95
N LYS A 72 27.88 -3.83 6.79
CA LYS A 72 27.72 -4.77 5.67
C LYS A 72 26.40 -5.54 5.69
N ILE A 73 25.85 -5.80 6.87
CA ILE A 73 24.61 -6.56 7.05
C ILE A 73 23.43 -5.66 6.66
N GLU A 74 23.44 -4.42 7.14
CA GLU A 74 22.45 -3.40 6.80
C GLU A 74 22.42 -3.13 5.29
N LEU A 75 23.59 -2.90 4.69
CA LEU A 75 23.71 -2.67 3.25
C LEU A 75 23.20 -3.88 2.45
N GLN A 76 23.53 -5.09 2.88
CA GLN A 76 23.08 -6.32 2.20
C GLN A 76 21.55 -6.50 2.31
N GLY A 77 20.97 -6.26 3.48
CA GLY A 77 19.53 -6.31 3.69
C GLY A 77 18.78 -5.27 2.86
N ALA A 78 19.33 -4.06 2.76
CA ALA A 78 18.77 -3.00 1.94
C ALA A 78 18.77 -3.36 0.44
N LEU A 79 19.91 -3.80 -0.10
CA LEU A 79 20.04 -4.22 -1.51
C LEU A 79 19.13 -5.39 -1.84
N ARG A 80 18.99 -6.36 -0.91
CA ARG A 80 18.06 -7.49 -1.06
C ARG A 80 16.61 -7.02 -1.11
N THR A 81 16.26 -6.03 -0.30
CA THR A 81 14.92 -5.42 -0.31
C THR A 81 14.66 -4.68 -1.61
N CYS A 82 15.63 -3.91 -2.13
CA CYS A 82 15.55 -3.28 -3.46
C CYS A 82 15.31 -4.33 -4.57
N SER A 83 16.05 -5.43 -4.56
CA SER A 83 15.87 -6.52 -5.53
C SER A 83 14.45 -7.08 -5.49
N ILE A 84 13.94 -7.40 -4.30
CA ILE A 84 12.57 -7.90 -4.12
C ILE A 84 11.53 -6.88 -4.62
N LEU A 85 11.70 -5.60 -4.30
CA LEU A 85 10.79 -4.54 -4.79
C LEU A 85 10.83 -4.44 -6.31
N SER A 86 12.02 -4.46 -6.93
CA SER A 86 12.17 -4.37 -8.38
C SER A 86 11.48 -5.53 -9.12
N GLU A 87 11.55 -6.74 -8.57
CA GLU A 87 10.85 -7.90 -9.10
C GLU A 87 9.34 -7.81 -8.89
N ALA A 88 8.90 -7.26 -7.75
CA ALA A 88 7.51 -7.15 -7.35
C ALA A 88 6.72 -6.04 -8.08
N ILE A 89 7.37 -5.15 -8.84
CA ILE A 89 6.72 -4.04 -9.58
C ILE A 89 6.84 -4.21 -11.10
N SER A 90 5.87 -3.74 -11.88
CA SER A 90 5.94 -3.80 -13.35
C SER A 90 7.03 -2.87 -13.91
N ASN A 91 7.48 -3.14 -15.14
CA ASN A 91 8.54 -2.33 -15.78
C ASN A 91 8.17 -0.84 -15.91
N ALA A 92 6.88 -0.54 -16.11
CA ALA A 92 6.38 0.83 -16.17
C ALA A 92 6.54 1.55 -14.83
N ILE A 93 6.22 0.86 -13.72
CA ILE A 93 6.42 1.40 -12.36
C ILE A 93 7.92 1.51 -12.06
N PHE A 94 8.70 0.48 -12.37
CA PHE A 94 10.15 0.48 -12.19
C PHE A 94 10.80 1.73 -12.82
N THR A 95 10.51 1.98 -14.09
CA THR A 95 11.13 3.08 -14.86
C THR A 95 10.67 4.47 -14.39
N SER A 96 9.53 4.56 -13.70
CA SER A 96 9.00 5.83 -13.19
C SER A 96 9.39 6.14 -11.75
N VAL A 97 9.70 5.11 -10.95
CA VAL A 97 9.98 5.24 -9.52
C VAL A 97 11.47 5.12 -9.23
N ILE A 98 12.16 4.17 -9.86
CA ILE A 98 13.55 3.84 -9.52
C ILE A 98 14.51 4.62 -10.43
N ASN A 99 15.48 5.28 -9.82
CA ASN A 99 16.49 6.11 -10.47
C ASN A 99 17.85 5.96 -9.77
N ASP A 100 18.89 6.60 -10.32
CA ASP A 100 20.27 6.52 -9.81
C ASP A 100 20.41 7.00 -8.36
N ASP A 101 19.53 7.89 -7.88
CA ASP A 101 19.57 8.44 -6.53
C ASP A 101 18.98 7.47 -5.50
N ASN A 102 17.97 6.68 -5.87
CA ASN A 102 17.22 5.82 -4.95
C ASN A 102 17.41 4.31 -5.16
N GLU A 103 18.11 3.85 -6.21
CA GLU A 103 18.24 2.42 -6.56
C GLU A 103 18.79 1.51 -5.44
N LYS A 104 19.48 2.09 -4.45
CA LYS A 104 20.07 1.41 -3.30
C LYS A 104 19.34 1.68 -1.98
N ASP A 105 18.29 2.50 -2.00
CA ASP A 105 17.53 2.90 -0.83
C ASP A 105 16.09 2.35 -0.92
N PRO A 106 15.81 1.20 -0.27
CA PRO A 106 14.49 0.60 -0.31
C PRO A 106 13.42 1.47 0.37
N HIS A 107 13.79 2.27 1.38
CA HIS A 107 12.86 3.17 2.06
C HIS A 107 12.45 4.32 1.13
N ALA A 108 13.41 4.88 0.38
CA ALA A 108 13.13 5.90 -0.63
C ALA A 108 12.22 5.35 -1.75
N ILE A 109 12.56 4.20 -2.32
CA ILE A 109 11.73 3.53 -3.35
C ILE A 109 10.31 3.28 -2.80
N TRP A 110 10.20 2.72 -1.60
CA TRP A 110 8.90 2.45 -0.96
C TRP A 110 8.09 3.73 -0.72
N THR A 111 8.75 4.80 -0.31
CA THR A 111 8.12 6.10 -0.08
C THR A 111 7.61 6.72 -1.37
N ASP A 112 8.37 6.63 -2.46
CA ASP A 112 7.94 7.11 -3.78
C ASP A 112 6.72 6.33 -4.29
N ILE A 113 6.74 4.99 -4.17
CA ILE A 113 5.58 4.15 -4.54
C ILE A 113 4.35 4.55 -3.71
N LYS A 114 4.47 4.69 -2.39
CA LYS A 114 3.35 5.11 -1.52
C LYS A 114 2.85 6.49 -1.92
N THR A 115 3.75 7.44 -2.17
CA THR A 115 3.38 8.83 -2.48
C THR A 115 2.58 8.91 -3.78
N ILE A 116 3.02 8.19 -4.81
CA ILE A 116 2.37 8.18 -6.13
C ILE A 116 1.05 7.39 -6.07
N TYR A 117 1.05 6.19 -5.47
CA TYR A 117 -0.03 5.22 -5.66
C TYR A 117 -0.96 5.01 -4.47
N ALA A 118 -0.56 5.38 -3.24
CA ALA A 118 -1.48 5.29 -2.09
C ALA A 118 -2.64 6.28 -2.23
N SER A 119 -2.35 7.48 -2.74
CA SER A 119 -3.36 8.51 -3.03
C SER A 119 -4.31 8.08 -4.13
N ASP A 120 -3.79 7.56 -5.24
CA ASP A 120 -4.62 7.10 -6.36
C ASP A 120 -5.45 5.87 -6.01
N SER A 121 -4.92 4.98 -5.18
CA SER A 121 -5.69 3.85 -4.65
C SER A 121 -6.74 4.27 -3.62
N LEU A 122 -6.47 5.27 -2.79
CA LEU A 122 -7.47 5.85 -1.91
C LEU A 122 -8.62 6.47 -2.74
N LEU A 123 -8.29 7.10 -3.86
CA LEU A 123 -9.24 7.71 -4.78
C LEU A 123 -9.96 6.70 -5.69
N SER A 124 -9.37 5.53 -5.94
CA SER A 124 -9.96 4.49 -6.80
C SER A 124 -11.09 3.73 -6.09
N VAL A 125 -11.08 3.71 -4.76
CA VAL A 125 -12.16 3.18 -3.92
C VAL A 125 -13.44 4.03 -4.04
N PHE A 126 -13.31 5.31 -4.38
CA PHE A 126 -14.45 6.22 -4.57
C PHE A 126 -14.98 6.19 -6.02
N GLN A 127 -15.36 5.02 -6.55
CA GLN A 127 -15.94 4.90 -7.89
C GLN A 127 -17.41 5.33 -7.93
N TYR A 128 -17.73 6.36 -8.72
CA TYR A 128 -19.13 6.72 -8.99
C TYR A 128 -19.69 5.87 -10.15
N ASN A 129 -20.40 4.79 -9.83
CA ASN A 129 -20.93 3.81 -10.79
C ASN A 129 -22.36 4.06 -11.31
N LYS A 130 -22.80 5.34 -11.34
CA LYS A 130 -24.05 5.91 -11.93
C LYS A 130 -25.16 6.24 -10.93
N ASP A 131 -25.34 5.46 -9.86
CA ASP A 131 -26.35 5.75 -8.83
C ASP A 131 -25.74 6.49 -7.63
N MET A 132 -26.46 7.50 -7.14
CA MET A 132 -25.98 8.34 -6.04
C MET A 132 -26.05 7.62 -4.70
N ASN A 133 -27.03 6.74 -4.49
CA ASN A 133 -27.13 5.96 -3.27
C ASN A 133 -26.08 4.85 -3.24
N SER A 134 -25.88 4.14 -4.36
CA SER A 134 -24.78 3.16 -4.49
C SER A 134 -23.43 3.81 -4.23
N TYR A 135 -23.17 4.99 -4.80
CA TYR A 135 -21.95 5.74 -4.52
C TYR A 135 -21.79 6.05 -3.04
N ILE A 136 -22.83 6.59 -2.38
CA ILE A 136 -22.81 6.92 -0.95
C ILE A 136 -22.51 5.67 -0.09
N ILE A 137 -23.15 4.54 -0.40
CA ILE A 137 -22.95 3.27 0.32
C ILE A 137 -21.50 2.79 0.16
N GLU A 138 -21.00 2.75 -1.08
CA GLU A 138 -19.60 2.38 -1.36
C GLU A 138 -18.61 3.30 -0.62
N MET A 139 -18.90 4.61 -0.51
CA MET A 139 -18.07 5.53 0.28
C MET A 139 -18.10 5.20 1.78
N GLU A 140 -19.28 4.98 2.34
CA GLU A 140 -19.47 4.70 3.76
C GLU A 140 -18.79 3.38 4.16
N GLU A 141 -18.90 2.34 3.32
CA GLU A 141 -18.23 1.05 3.49
C GLU A 141 -16.71 1.19 3.47
N SER A 142 -16.19 1.98 2.54
CA SER A 142 -14.76 2.24 2.40
C SER A 142 -14.19 3.00 3.59
N LEU A 143 -14.91 4.00 4.10
CA LEU A 143 -14.53 4.74 5.30
C LEU A 143 -14.55 3.85 6.55
N ALA A 144 -15.49 2.92 6.63
CA ALA A 144 -15.55 1.93 7.70
C ALA A 144 -14.38 0.94 7.61
N GLU A 145 -13.98 0.51 6.40
CA GLU A 145 -12.81 -0.33 6.18
C GLU A 145 -11.52 0.39 6.60
N PHE A 146 -11.31 1.65 6.21
CA PHE A 146 -10.14 2.41 6.66
C PHE A 146 -10.09 2.54 8.19
N SER A 147 -11.24 2.76 8.82
CA SER A 147 -11.35 2.84 10.28
C SER A 147 -11.03 1.50 10.97
N SER A 148 -11.46 0.38 10.42
CA SER A 148 -11.19 -0.95 10.98
C SER A 148 -9.73 -1.37 10.83
N LEU A 149 -9.04 -0.86 9.81
CA LEU A 149 -7.61 -1.05 9.57
C LEU A 149 -6.73 -0.08 10.39
N GLY A 150 -7.31 0.82 11.18
CA GLY A 150 -6.58 1.82 11.97
C GLY A 150 -5.94 2.93 11.12
N LEU A 151 -6.31 3.06 9.86
CA LEU A 151 -5.80 4.08 8.94
C LEU A 151 -6.52 5.41 9.21
N LYS A 152 -5.81 6.38 9.79
CA LYS A 152 -6.32 7.75 9.95
C LYS A 152 -6.09 8.55 8.67
N VAL A 153 -7.07 8.53 7.77
CA VAL A 153 -7.05 9.37 6.57
C VAL A 153 -7.51 10.79 6.93
N PRO A 154 -6.77 11.85 6.55
CA PRO A 154 -7.21 13.22 6.77
C PRO A 154 -8.56 13.51 6.10
N ASP A 155 -9.49 14.06 6.87
CA ASP A 155 -10.85 14.41 6.42
C ASP A 155 -10.87 15.29 5.16
N VAL A 156 -9.88 16.17 5.02
CA VAL A 156 -9.72 17.05 3.84
C VAL A 156 -9.42 16.24 2.58
N LEU A 157 -8.56 15.22 2.65
CA LEU A 157 -8.22 14.39 1.49
C LEU A 157 -9.42 13.54 1.05
N VAL A 158 -10.15 12.99 2.02
CA VAL A 158 -11.40 12.27 1.77
C VAL A 158 -12.42 13.21 1.11
N GLY A 159 -12.60 14.42 1.66
CA GLY A 159 -13.50 15.44 1.11
C GLY A 159 -13.17 15.81 -0.33
N CYS A 160 -11.90 16.12 -0.61
CA CYS A 160 -11.41 16.39 -1.95
C CYS A 160 -11.63 15.21 -2.91
N GLY A 161 -11.43 13.97 -2.44
CA GLY A 161 -11.67 12.76 -3.22
C GLY A 161 -13.14 12.59 -3.61
N ILE A 162 -14.06 12.75 -2.65
CA ILE A 162 -15.51 12.70 -2.87
C ILE A 162 -15.91 13.73 -3.93
N ILE A 163 -15.53 14.99 -3.71
CA ILE A 163 -15.93 16.13 -4.55
C ILE A 163 -15.33 15.98 -5.95
N GLY A 164 -14.04 15.70 -6.04
CA GLY A 164 -13.33 15.58 -7.32
C GLY A 164 -13.94 14.51 -8.21
N LYS A 165 -14.30 13.34 -7.65
CA LYS A 165 -14.88 12.25 -8.43
C LYS A 165 -16.33 12.51 -8.84
N ILE A 166 -17.18 13.01 -7.94
CA ILE A 166 -18.60 13.25 -8.27
C ILE A 166 -18.78 14.42 -9.24
N THR A 167 -17.98 15.47 -9.11
CA THR A 167 -18.03 16.63 -10.00
C THR A 167 -17.42 16.33 -11.38
N LYS A 168 -16.43 15.44 -11.47
CA LYS A 168 -15.92 14.96 -12.78
C LYS A 168 -16.99 14.28 -13.62
N ARG A 169 -17.93 13.55 -13.00
CA ARG A 169 -19.06 12.87 -13.69
C ARG A 169 -20.30 13.76 -13.81
N ARG A 170 -20.55 14.64 -12.84
CA ARG A 170 -21.68 15.57 -12.81
C ARG A 170 -21.21 16.98 -12.44
N PRO A 171 -20.65 17.74 -13.40
CA PRO A 171 -20.06 19.06 -13.13
C PRO A 171 -21.03 20.04 -12.48
N MET A 172 -22.32 19.95 -12.81
CA MET A 172 -23.38 20.79 -12.23
C MET A 172 -23.55 20.61 -10.70
N LEU A 173 -23.10 19.50 -10.12
CA LEU A 173 -23.12 19.30 -8.67
C LEU A 173 -22.06 20.13 -7.94
N MET A 174 -21.04 20.62 -8.66
CA MET A 174 -20.01 21.48 -8.08
C MET A 174 -20.64 22.74 -7.46
N GLN A 175 -21.55 23.42 -8.17
CA GLN A 175 -22.23 24.60 -7.63
C GLN A 175 -23.07 24.30 -6.39
N ALA A 176 -23.79 23.17 -6.38
CA ALA A 176 -24.61 22.77 -5.23
C ALA A 176 -23.76 22.39 -4.00
N LEU A 177 -22.59 21.78 -4.21
CA LEU A 177 -21.68 21.37 -3.14
C LEU A 177 -20.90 22.56 -2.57
N PHE A 178 -20.32 23.39 -3.45
CA PHE A 178 -19.49 24.56 -3.08
C PHE A 178 -20.27 25.76 -2.52
N ALA A 179 -21.60 25.73 -2.52
CA ALA A 179 -22.40 26.73 -1.82
C ALA A 179 -22.13 26.78 -0.29
N ASP A 180 -21.49 25.76 0.28
CA ASP A 180 -20.99 25.77 1.66
C ASP A 180 -19.57 25.20 1.73
N LEU A 181 -18.57 26.07 1.53
CA LEU A 181 -17.15 25.71 1.50
C LEU A 181 -16.65 25.11 2.84
N LYS A 182 -17.26 25.49 3.97
CA LYS A 182 -16.83 25.03 5.31
C LYS A 182 -17.24 23.58 5.56
N ALA A 183 -18.34 23.13 4.95
CA ALA A 183 -18.79 21.74 4.99
C ALA A 183 -17.91 20.78 4.17
N LEU A 184 -17.13 21.29 3.20
CA LEU A 184 -16.29 20.47 2.31
C LEU A 184 -15.02 19.93 2.99
N ALA A 185 -14.69 20.41 4.19
CA ALA A 185 -13.59 19.87 5.00
C ALA A 185 -14.02 18.65 5.85
N LYS A 186 -15.30 18.26 5.81
CA LYS A 186 -15.85 17.20 6.65
C LYS A 186 -16.60 16.16 5.80
N PRO A 187 -16.02 14.96 5.60
CA PRO A 187 -16.59 13.90 4.77
C PRO A 187 -18.05 13.58 5.10
N LYS A 188 -18.41 13.55 6.39
CA LYS A 188 -19.77 13.27 6.84
C LYS A 188 -20.79 14.33 6.38
N GLU A 189 -20.41 15.60 6.35
CA GLU A 189 -21.28 16.69 5.91
C GLU A 189 -21.48 16.66 4.39
N ILE A 190 -20.44 16.32 3.63
CA ILE A 190 -20.54 16.09 2.18
C ILE A 190 -21.49 14.93 1.89
N ILE A 191 -21.35 13.80 2.59
CA ILE A 191 -22.21 12.63 2.42
C ILE A 191 -23.67 12.97 2.72
N ALA A 192 -23.94 13.69 3.82
CA ALA A 192 -25.30 14.11 4.17
C ALA A 192 -25.94 14.97 3.07
N LYS A 193 -25.18 15.95 2.54
CA LYS A 193 -25.65 16.83 1.46
C LYS A 193 -25.89 16.08 0.16
N LEU A 194 -25.03 15.12 -0.19
CA LEU A 194 -25.24 14.25 -1.35
C LEU A 194 -26.50 13.39 -1.19
N ARG A 195 -26.77 12.91 0.03
CA ARG A 195 -27.99 12.16 0.35
C ARG A 195 -29.24 13.01 0.18
N ASP A 196 -29.22 14.28 0.61
CA ASP A 196 -30.32 15.23 0.36
C ASP A 196 -30.56 15.48 -1.13
N ILE A 197 -29.49 15.76 -1.89
CA ILE A 197 -29.59 15.94 -3.34
C ILE A 197 -30.16 14.68 -4.02
N GLY A 198 -29.76 13.50 -3.53
CA GLY A 198 -30.27 12.21 -4.00
C GLY A 198 -31.77 12.07 -3.75
N ARG A 199 -32.22 12.34 -2.52
CA ARG A 199 -33.63 12.32 -2.13
C ARG A 199 -34.48 13.27 -2.96
N HIS A 200 -34.03 14.52 -3.15
CA HIS A 200 -34.75 15.50 -3.96
C HIS A 200 -34.88 15.05 -5.42
N LYS A 201 -33.81 14.52 -6.04
CA LYS A 201 -33.88 14.01 -7.42
C LYS A 201 -34.86 12.85 -7.58
N THR A 202 -34.91 11.93 -6.62
CA THR A 202 -35.85 10.81 -6.63
C THR A 202 -37.30 11.28 -6.45
N ALA A 203 -37.54 12.24 -5.56
CA ALA A 203 -38.86 12.83 -5.35
C ALA A 203 -39.35 13.61 -6.58
N THR A 204 -38.48 14.41 -7.22
CA THR A 204 -38.82 15.13 -8.45
C THR A 204 -39.10 14.17 -9.60
N LYS A 205 -38.31 13.09 -9.77
CA LYS A 205 -38.58 12.08 -10.80
C LYS A 205 -39.92 11.35 -10.63
N ARG A 206 -40.34 11.06 -9.39
CA ARG A 206 -41.65 10.43 -9.13
C ARG A 206 -42.82 11.33 -9.49
N LYS A 207 -42.74 12.63 -9.17
CA LYS A 207 -43.77 13.60 -9.54
C LYS A 207 -44.02 13.71 -11.05
N PHE A 208 -42.96 13.60 -11.87
CA PHE A 208 -43.08 13.59 -13.33
C PHE A 208 -43.60 12.28 -13.93
N VAL A 209 -43.69 11.21 -13.14
CA VAL A 209 -44.25 9.91 -13.58
C VAL A 209 -45.70 9.76 -13.12
N GLU A 210 -46.14 10.54 -12.13
CA GLU A 210 -47.49 10.50 -11.55
C GLU A 210 -48.42 11.63 -12.05
N ASP A 211 -47.92 12.63 -12.78
CA ASP A 211 -48.74 13.60 -13.52
C ASP A 211 -48.87 13.16 -15.00
N PRO A 212 -50.06 12.66 -15.44
CA PRO A 212 -50.35 12.35 -16.84
C PRO A 212 -50.64 13.57 -17.72
#